data_AF-F6BLV0-F1
#
_entry.id   AF-F6BLV0-F1
#
_cell.length_a   1.000
_cell.length_b   1.000
_cell.length_c   1.000
_cell.angle_alpha   90.00
_cell.angle_beta   90.00
_cell.angle_gamma   90.00
#
_symmetry.space_group_name_H-M   'P 1'
#
loop_
_entity.id
_entity.type
_entity.pdbx_description
1 polymer ?
#
loop_
_entity_poly.entity_id
_entity_poly.type
_entity_poly.pdbx_seq_one_letter_code
_entity_poly.pdbx_strand_id
1 'polypeptide(L)'
;MVLKRNKLYEVKELIEAIDDVMPELEKEIEDRKKGIPGYGKVNQLEFIKKELEELRKMAVENRLPPKNKRALEYPWYFTDGWKVEPQIERKLWDIARMYGRQLKD
;
A
#
# COMPACT_ATOMS: atom_id res chain seq x y z
N MET A 1 -23.16 3.30 22.58
CA MET A 1 -21.70 3.54 22.69
C MET A 1 -21.00 2.23 22.36
N VAL A 2 -20.56 2.02 21.12
CA VAL A 2 -19.83 0.79 20.73
C VAL A 2 -18.36 1.13 20.68
N LEU A 3 -17.60 0.52 21.59
CA LEU A 3 -16.16 0.70 21.78
C LEU A 3 -15.44 0.60 20.43
N LYS A 4 -14.97 1.76 19.92
CA LYS A 4 -14.00 1.82 18.81
C LYS A 4 -12.75 1.09 19.31
N ARG A 5 -12.64 -0.21 19.03
CA ARG A 5 -11.41 -0.96 19.27
C ARG A 5 -10.32 -0.25 18.49
N ASN A 6 -9.43 0.45 19.19
CA ASN A 6 -8.14 0.88 18.68
C ASN A 6 -7.36 -0.40 18.33
N LYS A 7 -7.64 -1.00 17.17
CA LYS A 7 -6.81 -2.08 16.62
C LYS A 7 -5.45 -1.44 16.34
N LEU A 8 -4.51 -1.70 17.24
CA LEU A 8 -3.09 -1.43 17.05
C LEU A 8 -2.65 -2.46 16.03
N TYR A 9 -2.15 -1.99 14.88
CA TYR A 9 -1.64 -2.89 13.86
C TYR A 9 -0.19 -3.23 14.15
N GLU A 10 0.19 -4.48 13.95
CA GLU A 10 1.59 -4.91 14.03
C GLU A 10 2.32 -4.60 12.71
N VAL A 11 3.65 -4.41 12.76
CA VAL A 11 4.47 -4.31 11.54
C VAL A 11 4.27 -5.54 10.66
N LYS A 12 4.06 -6.71 11.26
CA LYS A 12 3.71 -7.94 10.55
C LYS A 12 2.42 -7.85 9.75
N GLU A 13 1.35 -7.25 10.31
CA GLU A 13 0.08 -7.06 9.59
C GLU A 13 0.26 -6.13 8.38
N LEU A 14 1.13 -5.11 8.49
CA LEU A 14 1.49 -4.25 7.35
C LEU A 14 2.21 -5.05 6.25
N ILE A 15 3.17 -5.89 6.62
CA ILE A 15 3.91 -6.74 5.66
C ILE A 15 2.96 -7.71 4.96
N GLU A 16 2.08 -8.38 5.72
CA GLU A 16 1.10 -9.33 5.17
C GLU A 16 0.13 -8.63 4.20
N ALA A 17 -0.33 -7.41 4.53
CA ALA A 17 -1.20 -6.66 3.64
C ALA A 17 -0.50 -6.25 2.32
N ILE A 18 0.80 -5.90 2.39
CA ILE A 18 1.59 -5.60 1.19
C ILE A 18 1.78 -6.87 0.35
N ASP A 19 2.16 -7.99 0.99
CA ASP A 19 2.38 -9.27 0.30
C ASP A 19 1.10 -9.80 -0.38
N ASP A 20 -0.07 -9.47 0.17
CA ASP A 20 -1.37 -9.84 -0.40
C ASP A 20 -1.75 -9.01 -1.65
N VAL A 21 -1.39 -7.71 -1.72
CA VAL A 21 -1.72 -6.85 -2.88
C VAL A 21 -0.69 -6.94 -4.02
N MET A 22 0.57 -7.24 -3.70
CA MET A 22 1.66 -7.32 -4.68
C MET A 22 1.37 -8.20 -5.90
N PRO A 23 0.92 -9.47 -5.76
CA PRO A 23 0.69 -10.33 -6.92
C PRO A 23 -0.45 -9.83 -7.83
N GLU A 24 -1.48 -9.20 -7.26
CA GLU A 24 -2.56 -8.59 -8.06
C GLU A 24 -2.06 -7.38 -8.84
N LEU A 25 -1.25 -6.54 -8.22
CA LEU A 25 -0.66 -5.38 -8.88
C LEU A 25 0.31 -5.79 -10.00
N GLU A 26 1.11 -6.83 -9.80
CA GLU A 26 2.00 -7.38 -10.82
C GLU A 26 1.23 -7.93 -12.03
N LYS A 27 0.16 -8.68 -11.76
CA LYS A 27 -0.73 -9.18 -12.81
C LYS A 27 -1.35 -8.03 -13.61
N GLU A 28 -1.84 -6.99 -12.93
CA GLU A 28 -2.43 -5.82 -13.58
C GLU A 28 -1.41 -5.10 -14.48
N ILE A 29 -0.16 -4.96 -14.03
CA ILE A 29 0.94 -4.41 -14.82
C ILE A 29 1.20 -5.26 -16.07
N GLU A 30 1.28 -6.58 -15.92
CA GLU A 30 1.49 -7.51 -17.04
C GLU A 30 0.36 -7.42 -18.06
N ASP A 31 -0.89 -7.43 -17.61
CA ASP A 31 -2.07 -7.34 -18.46
C ASP A 31 -2.04 -6.02 -19.26
N ARG A 32 -1.60 -4.92 -18.63
CA ARG A 32 -1.46 -3.61 -19.31
C ARG A 32 -0.34 -3.61 -20.34
N LYS A 33 0.78 -4.25 -20.02
CA LYS A 33 1.90 -4.44 -20.96
C LYS A 33 1.51 -5.30 -22.16
N LYS A 34 0.58 -6.25 -21.98
CA LYS A 34 0.00 -7.09 -23.04
C LYS A 34 -1.10 -6.37 -23.85
N GLY A 35 -1.45 -5.14 -23.49
CA GLY A 35 -2.48 -4.35 -24.17
C GLY A 35 -3.91 -4.66 -23.73
N ILE A 36 -4.09 -5.35 -22.59
CA ILE A 36 -5.40 -5.65 -22.02
C ILE A 36 -5.99 -4.38 -21.38
N PRO A 37 -7.25 -4.01 -21.70
CA PRO A 37 -7.92 -2.83 -21.18
C PRO A 37 -8.39 -2.96 -19.72
N GLY A 38 -8.74 -1.82 -19.08
CA GLY A 38 -9.09 -1.64 -17.65
C GLY A 38 -8.31 -0.50 -16.96
N TYR A 39 -8.05 -0.55 -15.65
CA TYR A 39 -7.71 0.67 -14.88
C TYR A 39 -6.21 0.94 -14.71
N GLY A 40 -5.83 2.21 -14.93
CA GLY A 40 -4.48 2.69 -14.69
C GLY A 40 -3.56 2.60 -15.88
N LYS A 41 -2.47 3.36 -15.81
CA LYS A 41 -1.36 3.27 -16.77
C LYS A 41 -0.26 2.38 -16.19
N VAL A 42 0.47 1.67 -17.04
CA VAL A 42 1.64 0.84 -16.65
C VAL A 42 2.57 1.63 -15.72
N ASN A 43 2.98 2.83 -16.13
CA ASN A 43 3.90 3.67 -15.36
C ASN A 43 3.35 4.02 -13.97
N GLN A 44 2.03 4.21 -13.84
CA GLN A 44 1.41 4.48 -12.55
C GLN A 44 1.48 3.23 -11.70
N LEU A 45 1.02 2.09 -12.20
CA LEU A 45 1.04 0.81 -11.48
C LEU A 45 2.46 0.38 -11.04
N GLU A 46 3.46 0.59 -11.91
CA GLU A 46 4.87 0.33 -11.57
C GLU A 46 5.39 1.27 -10.48
N PHE A 47 4.92 2.52 -10.44
CA PHE A 47 5.23 3.45 -9.36
C PHE A 47 4.66 2.98 -8.03
N ILE A 48 3.38 2.57 -8.01
CA ILE A 48 2.73 1.97 -6.82
C ILE A 48 3.54 0.77 -6.32
N LYS A 49 3.92 -0.12 -7.24
CA LYS A 49 4.65 -1.34 -6.92
C LYS A 49 5.96 -1.02 -6.21
N LYS A 50 6.73 -0.10 -6.78
CA LYS A 50 8.04 0.28 -6.23
C LYS A 50 7.94 0.82 -4.81
N GLU A 51 6.92 1.64 -4.53
CA GLU A 51 6.74 2.21 -3.21
C GLU A 51 6.22 1.20 -2.19
N LEU A 52 5.37 0.25 -2.60
CA LEU A 52 5.00 -0.88 -1.76
C LEU A 52 6.20 -1.76 -1.41
N GLU A 53 7.09 -2.03 -2.37
CA GLU A 53 8.33 -2.79 -2.15
C GLU A 53 9.26 -2.08 -1.16
N GLU A 54 9.41 -0.75 -1.30
CA GLU A 54 10.22 0.05 -0.39
C GLU A 54 9.62 0.09 1.02
N LEU A 55 8.30 0.26 1.12
CA LEU A 55 7.56 0.20 2.38
C LEU A 55 7.73 -1.15 3.07
N ARG A 56 7.59 -2.24 2.32
CA ARG A 56 7.81 -3.61 2.81
C ARG A 56 9.24 -3.79 3.32
N LYS A 57 10.24 -3.34 2.56
CA LYS A 57 11.65 -3.43 2.94
C LYS A 57 11.90 -2.71 4.27
N MET A 58 11.41 -1.49 4.43
CA MET A 58 11.54 -0.76 5.69
C MET A 58 10.80 -1.44 6.84
N ALA A 59 9.63 -2.03 6.58
CA ALA A 59 8.88 -2.77 7.58
C ALA A 59 9.69 -3.99 8.08
N VAL A 60 10.27 -4.77 7.16
CA VAL A 60 11.13 -5.92 7.49
C VAL A 60 12.41 -5.49 8.21
N GLU A 61 13.03 -4.39 7.79
CA GLU A 61 14.24 -3.84 8.43
C GLU A 61 13.96 -3.11 9.76
N ASN A 62 12.70 -2.98 10.18
CA ASN A 62 12.26 -2.14 11.29
C ASN A 62 12.79 -0.69 11.22
N ARG A 63 12.71 -0.12 10.01
CA ARG A 63 13.16 1.25 9.69
C ARG A 63 12.01 2.16 9.27
N LEU A 64 10.78 1.77 9.59
CA LEU A 64 9.61 2.60 9.28
C LEU A 64 9.74 3.96 9.99
N PRO A 65 9.56 5.08 9.27
CA PRO A 65 9.65 6.39 9.89
C PRO A 65 8.58 6.53 10.99
N PRO A 66 8.79 7.38 11.99
CA PRO A 66 7.80 7.63 13.01
C PRO A 66 6.52 8.21 12.39
N LYS A 67 5.36 7.91 12.98
CA LYS A 67 4.02 8.22 12.44
C LYS A 67 3.89 9.65 11.89
N ASN A 68 4.47 10.63 12.56
CA ASN A 68 4.41 12.05 12.19
C ASN A 68 5.24 12.41 10.94
N LYS A 69 6.18 11.56 10.51
CA LYS A 69 7.03 11.78 9.34
C LYS A 69 6.60 10.96 8.11
N ARG A 70 5.80 9.91 8.31
CA ARG A 70 5.32 8.99 7.26
C ARG A 70 4.69 9.70 6.05
N ALA A 71 3.92 10.77 6.32
CA ALA A 71 3.24 11.55 5.28
C ALA A 71 4.15 12.36 4.36
N LEU A 72 5.34 12.70 4.83
CA LEU A 72 6.33 13.44 4.06
C LEU A 72 7.22 12.49 3.25
N GLU A 73 7.51 11.31 3.81
CA GLU A 73 8.40 10.33 3.20
C GLU A 73 7.72 9.53 2.08
N TYR A 74 6.40 9.30 2.16
CA TYR A 74 5.66 8.48 1.19
C TYR A 74 4.36 9.15 0.77
N PRO A 75 4.37 10.12 -0.17
CA PRO A 75 3.17 10.86 -0.55
C PRO A 75 2.13 10.04 -1.33
N TRP A 76 2.51 8.87 -1.82
CA TRP A 76 1.72 8.04 -2.74
C TRP A 76 0.37 7.55 -2.23
N TYR A 77 0.22 7.44 -0.92
CA TYR A 77 -1.04 7.06 -0.29
C TYR A 77 -2.00 8.26 -0.07
N PHE A 78 -1.59 9.49 -0.44
CA PHE A 78 -2.41 10.71 -0.39
C PHE A 78 -2.92 11.17 -1.76
N THR A 79 -2.58 10.46 -2.83
CA THR A 79 -3.02 10.84 -4.17
C THR A 79 -4.42 10.30 -4.47
N ASP A 80 -5.43 11.16 -4.34
CA ASP A 80 -6.85 10.98 -4.76
C ASP A 80 -7.05 10.74 -6.29
N GLY A 81 -6.02 10.24 -7.00
CA GLY A 81 -5.99 10.17 -8.47
C GLY A 81 -5.61 8.81 -9.04
N TRP A 82 -5.48 7.77 -8.21
CA TRP A 82 -5.03 6.47 -8.68
C TRP A 82 -6.15 5.73 -9.39
N LYS A 83 -6.02 5.59 -10.71
CA LYS A 83 -6.84 4.68 -11.48
C LYS A 83 -6.22 3.29 -11.35
N VAL A 84 -6.79 2.44 -10.49
CA VAL A 84 -6.44 1.02 -10.35
C VAL A 84 -7.74 0.21 -10.24
N GLU A 85 -7.67 -1.10 -10.38
CA GLU A 85 -8.83 -1.96 -10.15
C GLU A 85 -9.40 -1.73 -8.74
N PRO A 86 -10.72 -1.65 -8.57
CA PRO A 86 -11.34 -1.33 -7.26
C PRO A 86 -10.93 -2.27 -6.12
N GLN A 87 -10.59 -3.53 -6.44
CA GLN A 87 -10.09 -4.49 -5.46
C GLN A 87 -8.69 -4.12 -4.96
N ILE A 88 -7.79 -3.72 -5.86
CA ILE A 88 -6.44 -3.26 -5.54
C ILE A 88 -6.54 -1.95 -4.75
N GLU A 89 -7.41 -1.04 -5.19
CA GLU A 89 -7.66 0.23 -4.51
C GLU A 89 -8.01 0.04 -3.03
N ARG A 90 -8.94 -0.87 -2.71
CA ARG A 90 -9.33 -1.16 -1.32
C ARG A 90 -8.17 -1.67 -0.48
N LYS A 91 -7.35 -2.57 -1.02
CA LYS A 91 -6.18 -3.12 -0.32
C LYS A 91 -5.13 -2.04 -0.07
N LEU A 92 -4.87 -1.18 -1.05
CA LEU A 92 -3.98 -0.03 -0.91
C LEU A 92 -4.47 0.95 0.16
N TRP A 93 -5.78 1.21 0.23
CA TRP A 93 -6.39 2.02 1.29
C TRP A 93 -6.20 1.41 2.69
N ASP A 94 -6.30 0.09 2.82
CA ASP A 94 -6.06 -0.58 4.09
C ASP A 94 -4.58 -0.54 4.50
N ILE A 95 -3.65 -0.74 3.57
CA ILE A 95 -2.20 -0.57 3.79
C ILE A 95 -1.91 0.86 4.23
N ALA A 96 -2.46 1.86 3.54
CA ALA A 96 -2.31 3.27 3.88
C ALA A 96 -2.83 3.57 5.29
N ARG A 97 -3.98 3.00 5.65
CA ARG A 97 -4.57 3.13 7.00
C ARG A 97 -3.68 2.49 8.07
N MET A 98 -3.10 1.32 7.80
CA MET A 98 -2.16 0.66 8.72
C MET A 98 -0.88 1.50 8.88
N TYR A 99 -0.29 1.96 7.77
CA TYR A 99 0.89 2.79 7.76
C TYR A 99 0.67 4.15 8.45
N GLY A 100 -0.51 4.75 8.32
CA GLY A 100 -0.85 6.01 9.01
C GLY A 100 -1.04 5.88 10.53
N ARG A 101 -1.03 4.67 11.10
CA ARG A 101 -1.23 4.43 12.54
C ARG A 101 0.08 4.24 13.29
N GLN A 102 0.00 4.26 14.62
CA GLN A 102 1.11 3.84 15.47
C GLN A 102 1.21 2.31 15.37
N LEU A 103 2.19 1.84 14.61
CA LEU A 103 2.49 0.42 14.47
C LEU A 103 3.30 -0.04 15.67
N LYS A 104 3.03 -1.25 16.15
CA LYS A 104 3.86 -1.93 17.16
C LYS A 104 4.79 -2.92 16.46
N ASP A 105 6.01 -2.99 16.96
CA ASP A 105 6.97 -4.06 16.66
C ASP A 105 6.41 -5.43 17.03
#